data_AF-A0A1K1KSJ0-F1
#
_entry.id   AF-A0A1K1KSJ0-F1
#
_cell.length_a   1.000
_cell.length_b   1.000
_cell.length_c   1.000
_cell.angle_alpha   90.00
_cell.angle_beta   90.00
_cell.angle_gamma   90.00
#
_symmetry.space_group_name_H-M   'P 1'
#
loop_
_entity.id
_entity.type
_entity.pdbx_description
1 polymer ?
#
loop_
_entity_poly.entity_id
_entity_poly.type
_entity_poly.pdbx_seq_one_letter_code
_entity_poly.pdbx_strand_id
1 'polypeptide(L)'
;GAGGPRRPAVTVKIHADSSVSVRDNGRGIPVDMHASEGVSAAEVIMTQLHAGGKFDQNSYKVSGGLHGVGVSVVNALSDWLELRIWRNGKEHFARFENGETVEHLRVVRDAPGEKGTEVRFLAAAKTNRPDGTFSNLDYSFKTLENRLRELAFLNSGVRILLEDERPAEPLHSELFYEGGVREFVRYLDRSKSPVMPEPIFITGERGGIGVEIAMWWNDSYHETVLPFTNNIPQRDGGTHLAGFRGALTRTITKYAQDSGIARREKVDFTGDDAREGLTCVLSVKVPDPKFSSQTKGQAGFVRGAPGGREPREREARRVVRGEPGRRQGHRWQDRRGGAGARGA
;
A
#
# COMPACT_ATOMS: atom_id res chain seq x y z
N GLY A 1 -38.01 0.64 -8.44
CA GLY A 1 -36.94 0.35 -9.41
C GLY A 1 -35.60 0.79 -8.84
N ALA A 2 -34.56 -0.01 -9.11
CA ALA A 2 -33.13 0.22 -8.88
C ALA A 2 -32.68 0.48 -7.42
N GLY A 3 -32.13 -0.56 -6.78
CA GLY A 3 -31.47 -0.41 -5.47
C GLY A 3 -30.76 -1.66 -4.99
N GLY A 4 -30.24 -2.50 -5.89
CA GLY A 4 -29.25 -3.50 -5.48
C GLY A 4 -28.02 -2.78 -4.92
N PRO A 5 -27.28 -3.39 -3.98
CA PRO A 5 -26.06 -2.78 -3.45
C PRO A 5 -25.13 -2.41 -4.61
N ARG A 6 -24.73 -1.13 -4.71
CA ARG A 6 -23.73 -0.69 -5.69
C ARG A 6 -22.45 -1.48 -5.42
N ARG A 7 -21.94 -2.15 -6.47
CA ARG A 7 -20.69 -2.91 -6.40
C ARG A 7 -19.54 -1.99 -5.94
N PRO A 8 -18.61 -2.46 -5.10
CA PRO A 8 -17.43 -1.67 -4.74
C PRO A 8 -16.65 -1.24 -5.98
N ALA A 9 -16.31 0.05 -6.04
CA ALA A 9 -15.66 0.63 -7.18
C ALA A 9 -14.62 1.68 -6.77
N VAL A 10 -13.51 1.70 -7.49
CA VAL A 10 -12.48 2.74 -7.42
C VAL A 10 -12.24 3.27 -8.83
N THR A 11 -12.15 4.58 -8.98
CA THR A 11 -11.81 5.26 -10.24
C THR A 11 -10.54 6.07 -10.05
N VAL A 12 -9.53 5.82 -10.88
CA VAL A 12 -8.30 6.60 -10.95
C VAL A 12 -8.32 7.32 -12.29
N LYS A 13 -8.13 8.64 -12.26
CA LYS A 13 -8.14 9.46 -13.47
C LYS A 13 -6.94 10.38 -13.48
N ILE A 14 -6.22 10.38 -14.59
CA ILE A 14 -5.26 11.44 -14.92
C ILE A 14 -6.02 12.44 -15.79
N HIS A 15 -6.19 13.66 -15.27
CA HIS A 15 -6.91 14.74 -15.94
C HIS A 15 -6.02 15.41 -16.98
N ALA A 16 -6.62 16.15 -17.91
CA ALA A 16 -5.90 16.87 -18.96
C ALA A 16 -4.87 17.89 -18.43
N ASP A 17 -5.09 18.44 -17.22
CA ASP A 17 -4.17 19.33 -16.52
C ASP A 17 -3.03 18.60 -15.77
N SER A 18 -2.91 17.28 -15.97
CA SER A 18 -1.97 16.41 -15.25
C SER A 18 -2.18 16.33 -13.73
N SER A 19 -3.33 16.77 -13.22
CA SER A 19 -3.77 16.37 -11.88
C SER A 19 -4.27 14.92 -11.91
N VAL A 20 -4.22 14.25 -10.76
CA VAL A 20 -4.72 12.88 -10.60
C VAL A 20 -5.83 12.87 -9.57
N SER A 21 -6.96 12.24 -9.89
CA SER A 21 -8.02 11.96 -8.92
C SER A 21 -8.16 10.48 -8.64
N VAL A 22 -8.38 10.14 -7.37
CA VAL A 22 -8.77 8.81 -6.92
C VAL A 22 -10.12 8.92 -6.21
N ARG A 23 -11.14 8.27 -6.77
CA ARG A 23 -12.50 8.23 -6.23
C ARG A 23 -12.87 6.82 -5.81
N ASP A 24 -13.40 6.65 -4.60
CA ASP A 24 -14.02 5.41 -4.14
C ASP A 24 -15.52 5.61 -3.88
N ASN A 25 -16.29 4.52 -3.83
CA ASN A 25 -17.69 4.52 -3.39
C ASN A 25 -17.87 3.91 -1.99
N GLY A 26 -16.85 4.04 -1.14
CA GLY A 26 -16.82 3.54 0.22
C GLY A 26 -17.63 4.39 1.21
N ARG A 27 -17.22 4.37 2.48
CA ARG A 27 -17.96 5.04 3.59
C ARG A 27 -17.87 6.57 3.55
N GLY A 28 -16.89 7.13 2.85
CA GLY A 28 -16.47 8.52 2.99
C GLY A 28 -15.66 8.77 4.26
N ILE A 29 -14.63 9.63 4.17
CA ILE A 29 -13.86 10.10 5.32
C ILE A 29 -14.80 10.75 6.36
N PRO A 30 -14.56 10.57 7.68
CA PRO A 30 -15.34 11.27 8.70
C PRO A 30 -15.28 12.80 8.55
N VAL A 31 -16.43 13.46 8.63
CA VAL A 31 -16.58 14.91 8.42
C VAL A 31 -16.81 15.68 9.71
N ASP A 32 -17.03 14.96 10.81
CA ASP A 32 -17.33 15.54 12.12
C ASP A 32 -16.10 16.28 12.68
N MET A 33 -16.37 17.27 13.54
CA MET A 33 -15.32 18.04 14.20
C MET A 33 -14.49 17.15 15.13
N HIS A 34 -13.17 17.29 15.05
CA HIS A 34 -12.24 16.62 15.94
C HIS A 34 -12.12 17.43 17.23
N ALA A 35 -12.61 16.87 18.34
CA ALA A 35 -12.79 17.59 19.60
C ALA A 35 -11.52 18.28 20.14
N SER A 36 -10.33 17.69 19.94
CA SER A 36 -9.07 18.29 20.39
C SER A 36 -8.48 19.32 19.42
N GLU A 37 -8.72 19.16 18.11
CA GLU A 37 -8.03 19.96 17.08
C GLU A 37 -8.87 21.15 16.61
N GLY A 38 -10.17 21.16 16.91
CA GLY A 38 -11.06 22.26 16.54
C GLY A 38 -11.32 22.39 15.03
N VAL A 39 -10.96 21.37 14.24
CA VAL A 39 -11.21 21.27 12.79
C VAL A 39 -11.81 19.89 12.45
N SER A 40 -12.32 19.72 11.23
CA SER A 40 -12.92 18.44 10.80
C SER A 40 -11.89 17.30 10.83
N ALA A 41 -12.33 16.08 11.12
CA ALA A 41 -11.46 14.90 11.06
C ALA A 41 -10.82 14.69 9.67
N ALA A 42 -11.51 15.11 8.60
CA ALA A 42 -11.00 15.13 7.24
C ALA A 42 -9.79 16.06 7.09
N GLU A 43 -9.85 17.24 7.67
CA GLU A 43 -8.74 18.20 7.67
C GLU A 43 -7.56 17.71 8.50
N VAL A 44 -7.83 17.12 9.67
CA VAL A 44 -6.78 16.54 10.54
C VAL A 44 -5.94 15.52 9.78
N ILE A 45 -6.56 14.57 9.08
CA ILE A 45 -5.79 13.52 8.36
C ILE A 45 -5.04 14.05 7.13
N MET A 46 -5.45 15.19 6.57
CA MET A 46 -4.78 15.82 5.43
C MET A 46 -3.58 16.67 5.85
N THR A 47 -3.60 17.22 7.07
CA THR A 47 -2.62 18.23 7.51
C THR A 47 -1.68 17.72 8.60
N GLN A 48 -2.06 16.67 9.33
CA GLN A 48 -1.27 16.14 10.45
C GLN A 48 -0.63 14.80 10.10
N LEU A 49 0.69 14.71 10.30
CA LEU A 49 1.41 13.45 10.26
C LEU A 49 1.00 12.57 11.45
N HIS A 50 0.93 11.27 11.22
CA HIS A 50 0.52 10.28 12.21
C HIS A 50 -0.92 10.45 12.72
N ALA A 51 -1.79 11.08 11.94
CA ALA A 51 -3.20 11.17 12.22
C ALA A 51 -4.02 10.17 11.38
N GLY A 52 -5.02 9.55 12.01
CA GLY A 52 -6.01 8.72 11.32
C GLY A 52 -6.59 7.61 12.19
N GLY A 53 -7.82 7.18 11.89
CA GLY A 53 -8.52 6.14 12.65
C GLY A 53 -7.98 4.71 12.50
N LYS A 54 -6.74 4.55 12.03
CA LYS A 54 -6.08 3.25 11.82
C LYS A 54 -5.29 2.77 13.04
N PHE A 55 -5.20 3.59 14.08
CA PHE A 55 -4.64 3.22 15.37
C PHE A 55 -5.66 2.51 16.27
N ASP A 56 -6.96 2.64 15.96
CA ASP A 56 -8.03 1.89 16.61
C ASP A 56 -8.46 0.68 15.76
N GLN A 57 -8.32 -0.53 16.31
CA GLN A 57 -8.65 -1.80 15.66
C GLN A 57 -10.13 -1.92 15.22
N ASN A 58 -11.00 -1.02 15.71
CA ASN A 58 -12.43 -1.03 15.41
C ASN A 58 -12.79 -0.53 14.00
N SER A 59 -11.95 0.31 13.38
CA SER A 59 -12.30 0.98 12.12
C SER A 59 -11.84 0.22 10.87
N TYR A 60 -10.73 -0.52 10.97
CA TYR A 60 -10.12 -1.30 9.89
C TYR A 60 -9.47 -2.58 10.44
N LYS A 61 -10.07 -3.75 10.17
CA LYS A 61 -9.55 -5.06 10.65
C LYS A 61 -8.20 -5.44 10.03
N VAL A 62 -7.99 -5.14 8.75
CA VAL A 62 -6.75 -5.38 8.01
C VAL A 62 -6.57 -4.24 7.01
N SER A 63 -5.43 -3.54 7.05
CA SER A 63 -5.13 -2.50 6.05
C SER A 63 -3.63 -2.42 5.79
N GLY A 64 -3.24 -2.06 4.57
CA GLY A 64 -1.84 -1.89 4.22
C GLY A 64 -1.21 -0.58 4.71
N GLY A 65 -2.02 0.46 4.97
CA GLY A 65 -1.51 1.79 5.36
C GLY A 65 -1.51 1.98 6.86
N LEU A 66 -0.36 1.85 7.54
CA LEU A 66 -0.32 1.86 9.01
C LEU A 66 0.28 3.09 9.67
N HIS A 67 1.04 3.88 8.92
CA HIS A 67 1.82 4.96 9.53
C HIS A 67 1.01 6.25 9.78
N GLY A 68 -0.21 6.36 9.25
CA GLY A 68 -1.04 7.57 9.38
C GLY A 68 -0.45 8.81 8.68
N VAL A 69 0.42 8.63 7.68
CA VAL A 69 1.11 9.73 6.98
C VAL A 69 0.86 9.76 5.47
N GLY A 70 0.16 8.76 4.92
CA GLY A 70 0.11 8.56 3.46
C GLY A 70 -0.50 9.75 2.73
N VAL A 71 -1.72 10.15 3.11
CA VAL A 71 -2.45 11.21 2.43
C VAL A 71 -1.92 12.60 2.77
N SER A 72 -1.43 12.81 3.99
CA SER A 72 -0.80 14.07 4.40
C SER A 72 0.52 14.33 3.66
N VAL A 73 1.30 13.29 3.33
CA VAL A 73 2.48 13.43 2.46
C VAL A 73 2.08 13.76 1.02
N VAL A 74 1.00 13.16 0.50
CA VAL A 74 0.48 13.54 -0.82
C VAL A 74 0.08 15.01 -0.83
N ASN A 75 -0.65 15.47 0.20
CA ASN A 75 -1.03 16.87 0.35
C ASN A 75 0.21 17.80 0.40
N ALA A 76 1.18 17.48 1.26
CA ALA A 76 2.39 18.28 1.43
C ALA A 76 3.27 18.35 0.17
N LEU A 77 3.23 17.34 -0.70
CA LEU A 77 4.00 17.26 -1.95
C LEU A 77 3.18 17.63 -3.19
N SER A 78 2.08 18.37 -3.01
CA SER A 78 1.20 18.85 -4.09
C SER A 78 1.18 20.38 -4.17
N ASP A 79 1.01 20.92 -5.37
CA ASP A 79 0.63 22.33 -5.64
C ASP A 79 -0.68 22.63 -4.93
N TRP A 80 -1.66 21.78 -5.18
CA TRP A 80 -2.95 21.83 -4.53
C TRP A 80 -3.53 20.42 -4.41
N LEU A 81 -4.42 20.27 -3.43
CA LEU A 81 -5.23 19.07 -3.24
C LEU A 81 -6.67 19.49 -2.96
N GLU A 82 -7.60 18.88 -3.67
CA GLU A 82 -9.04 19.00 -3.47
C GLU A 82 -9.57 17.70 -2.87
N LEU A 83 -10.35 17.84 -1.81
CA LEU A 83 -11.01 16.74 -1.13
C LEU A 83 -12.51 16.88 -1.26
N ARG A 84 -13.16 15.90 -1.91
CA ARG A 84 -14.61 15.75 -1.92
C ARG A 84 -15.02 14.53 -1.13
N ILE A 85 -16.02 14.68 -0.27
CA ILE A 85 -16.55 13.60 0.55
C ILE A 85 -18.06 13.54 0.39
N TRP A 86 -18.59 12.37 0.06
CA TRP A 86 -20.03 12.10 0.09
C TRP A 86 -20.34 11.27 1.33
N ARG A 87 -20.96 11.93 2.33
CA ARG A 87 -21.27 11.32 3.62
C ARG A 87 -22.45 12.05 4.27
N ASN A 88 -23.29 11.30 4.99
CA ASN A 88 -24.49 11.81 5.67
C ASN A 88 -25.46 12.53 4.71
N GLY A 89 -25.59 12.04 3.46
CA GLY A 89 -26.47 12.61 2.44
C GLY A 89 -26.02 13.97 1.91
N LYS A 90 -24.76 14.36 2.13
CA LYS A 90 -24.19 15.64 1.74
C LYS A 90 -22.87 15.46 1.00
N GLU A 91 -22.60 16.37 0.08
CA GLU A 91 -21.28 16.56 -0.52
C GLU A 91 -20.53 17.62 0.29
N HIS A 92 -19.32 17.29 0.72
CA HIS A 92 -18.41 18.18 1.43
C HIS A 92 -17.18 18.44 0.58
N PHE A 93 -16.62 19.65 0.69
CA PHE A 93 -15.43 20.07 -0.03
C PHE A 93 -14.45 20.77 0.90
N ALA A 94 -13.17 20.45 0.75
CA ALA A 94 -12.04 21.15 1.34
C ALA A 94 -10.94 21.31 0.30
N ARG A 95 -10.16 22.40 0.42
CA ARG A 95 -9.03 22.69 -0.47
C ARG A 95 -7.78 22.96 0.33
N PHE A 96 -6.68 22.42 -0.17
CA PHE A 96 -5.34 22.56 0.39
C PHE A 96 -4.38 23.05 -0.68
N GLU A 97 -3.42 23.87 -0.29
CA GLU A 97 -2.33 24.32 -1.16
C GLU A 97 -1.03 24.23 -0.38
N ASN A 98 0.00 23.63 -1.00
CA ASN A 98 1.30 23.43 -0.37
C ASN A 98 1.24 22.73 1.00
N GLY A 99 0.28 21.81 1.18
CA GLY A 99 0.07 21.07 2.43
C GLY A 99 -0.75 21.80 3.50
N GLU A 100 -1.13 23.06 3.29
CA GLU A 100 -1.89 23.85 4.26
C GLU A 100 -3.35 24.00 3.82
N THR A 101 -4.26 24.12 4.78
CA THR A 101 -5.69 24.35 4.49
C THR A 101 -5.90 25.77 3.98
N VAL A 102 -6.45 25.91 2.77
CA VAL A 102 -6.89 27.20 2.20
C VAL A 102 -8.40 27.36 2.20
N GLU A 103 -9.13 26.24 2.22
CA GLU A 103 -10.58 26.20 2.38
C GLU A 103 -10.94 25.07 3.33
N HIS A 104 -11.44 25.44 4.53
CA HIS A 104 -11.94 24.49 5.51
C HIS A 104 -13.12 23.69 4.95
N LEU A 105 -13.31 22.49 5.48
CA LEU A 105 -14.37 21.59 5.05
C LEU A 105 -15.75 22.28 5.17
N ARG A 106 -16.44 22.43 4.05
CA ARG A 106 -17.80 22.95 3.99
C ARG A 106 -18.73 22.03 3.23
N VAL A 107 -20.02 22.13 3.53
CA VAL A 107 -21.06 21.49 2.74
C VAL A 107 -21.22 22.25 1.41
N VAL A 108 -21.19 21.52 0.30
CA VAL A 108 -21.41 22.07 -1.05
C VAL A 108 -22.89 21.99 -1.42
N ARG A 109 -23.49 20.82 -1.24
CA ARG A 109 -24.88 20.52 -1.60
C ARG A 109 -25.38 19.27 -0.89
N ASP A 110 -26.69 19.04 -0.98
CA ASP A 110 -27.28 17.73 -0.68
C ASP A 110 -26.94 16.72 -1.78
N ALA A 111 -26.67 15.48 -1.37
CA ALA A 111 -26.25 14.37 -2.21
C ALA A 111 -26.81 13.03 -1.68
N PRO A 112 -28.14 12.87 -1.60
CA PRO A 112 -28.76 11.66 -1.08
C PRO A 112 -28.40 10.44 -1.95
N GLY A 113 -28.00 9.34 -1.30
CA GLY A 113 -27.62 8.11 -1.98
C GLY A 113 -26.19 8.08 -2.53
N GLU A 114 -25.47 9.21 -2.56
CA GLU A 114 -24.04 9.25 -2.86
C GLU A 114 -23.21 8.95 -1.61
N LYS A 115 -22.13 8.18 -1.78
CA LYS A 115 -21.16 7.85 -0.73
C LYS A 115 -19.77 7.70 -1.33
N GLY A 116 -18.76 8.02 -0.54
CA GLY A 116 -17.37 7.80 -0.90
C GLY A 116 -16.49 9.02 -0.68
N THR A 117 -15.29 8.94 -1.23
CA THR A 117 -14.28 10.01 -1.17
C THR A 117 -13.67 10.17 -2.55
N GLU A 118 -13.41 11.41 -2.95
CA GLU A 118 -12.53 11.73 -4.07
C GLU A 118 -11.42 12.65 -3.58
N VAL A 119 -10.18 12.26 -3.87
CA VAL A 119 -8.99 13.09 -3.66
C VAL A 119 -8.43 13.41 -5.02
N ARG A 120 -8.38 14.69 -5.38
CA ARG A 120 -7.73 15.18 -6.60
C ARG A 120 -6.54 16.05 -6.23
N PHE A 121 -5.39 15.82 -6.82
CA PHE A 121 -4.19 16.57 -6.49
C PHE A 121 -3.32 16.83 -7.73
N LEU A 122 -2.62 17.96 -7.72
CA LEU A 122 -1.58 18.28 -8.68
C LEU A 122 -0.23 18.18 -7.97
N ALA A 123 0.59 17.20 -8.36
CA ALA A 123 1.88 17.00 -7.71
C ALA A 123 2.83 18.19 -7.93
N ALA A 124 3.63 18.52 -6.91
CA ALA A 124 4.56 19.63 -6.95
C ALA A 124 5.77 19.31 -7.83
N ALA A 125 5.69 19.64 -9.11
CA ALA A 125 6.76 19.39 -10.09
C ALA A 125 7.54 20.65 -10.45
N LYS A 126 8.81 20.46 -10.81
CA LYS A 126 9.71 21.53 -11.27
C LYS A 126 9.24 22.20 -12.56
N THR A 127 8.40 21.52 -13.33
CA THR A 127 7.73 22.07 -14.52
C THR A 127 6.66 23.10 -14.18
N ASN A 128 6.08 23.05 -12.99
CA ASN A 128 5.03 23.97 -12.54
C ASN A 128 5.59 25.06 -11.61
N ARG A 129 6.59 24.73 -10.79
CA ARG A 129 7.26 25.69 -9.89
C ARG A 129 8.73 25.32 -9.61
N PRO A 130 9.64 26.30 -9.45
CA PRO A 130 11.09 26.04 -9.33
C PRO A 130 11.52 25.14 -8.16
N ASP A 131 10.81 25.23 -7.03
CA ASP A 131 11.08 24.49 -5.78
C ASP A 131 10.34 23.15 -5.69
N GLY A 132 9.62 22.75 -6.75
CA GLY A 132 8.90 21.50 -6.86
C GLY A 132 9.74 20.26 -6.51
N THR A 133 9.11 19.29 -5.88
CA THR A 133 9.76 18.04 -5.44
C THR A 133 10.03 17.09 -6.60
N PHE A 134 9.09 16.96 -7.54
CA PHE A 134 9.18 16.05 -8.68
C PHE A 134 9.83 16.73 -9.88
N SER A 135 10.56 15.97 -10.71
CA SER A 135 11.21 16.54 -11.90
C SER A 135 10.21 16.99 -12.97
N ASN A 136 9.14 16.21 -13.18
CA ASN A 136 8.08 16.46 -14.15
C ASN A 136 6.78 15.73 -13.73
N LEU A 137 5.73 15.82 -14.57
CA LEU A 137 4.42 15.17 -14.38
C LEU A 137 4.16 14.07 -15.43
N ASP A 138 5.19 13.31 -15.77
CA ASP A 138 5.11 12.27 -16.80
C ASP A 138 4.54 10.96 -16.23
N TYR A 139 3.24 10.96 -15.90
CA TYR A 139 2.57 9.75 -15.44
C TYR A 139 2.55 8.69 -16.54
N SER A 140 2.96 7.47 -16.20
CA SER A 140 2.87 6.31 -17.08
C SER A 140 1.54 5.59 -16.86
N PHE A 141 0.65 5.65 -17.86
CA PHE A 141 -0.61 4.89 -17.86
C PHE A 141 -0.35 3.41 -17.62
N LYS A 142 0.65 2.83 -18.28
CA LYS A 142 0.97 1.40 -18.16
C LYS A 142 1.42 1.02 -16.76
N THR A 143 2.20 1.87 -16.10
CA THR A 143 2.65 1.62 -14.73
C THR A 143 1.48 1.63 -13.76
N LEU A 144 0.55 2.59 -13.91
CA LEU A 144 -0.67 2.64 -13.10
C LEU A 144 -1.57 1.44 -13.39
N GLU A 145 -1.79 1.12 -14.67
CA GLU A 145 -2.61 -0.02 -15.09
C GLU A 145 -2.09 -1.32 -14.48
N ASN A 146 -0.78 -1.56 -14.55
CA ASN A 146 -0.17 -2.75 -13.95
C ASN A 146 -0.43 -2.79 -12.44
N ARG A 147 -0.20 -1.68 -11.72
CA ARG A 147 -0.41 -1.63 -10.27
C ARG A 147 -1.88 -1.83 -9.88
N LEU A 148 -2.80 -1.21 -10.62
CA LEU A 148 -4.24 -1.34 -10.38
C LEU A 148 -4.74 -2.74 -10.72
N ARG A 149 -4.16 -3.41 -11.73
CA ARG A 149 -4.50 -4.79 -12.10
C ARG A 149 -4.12 -5.77 -10.99
N GLU A 150 -2.93 -5.62 -10.41
CA GLU A 150 -2.54 -6.39 -9.20
C GLU A 150 -3.58 -6.21 -8.07
N LEU A 151 -4.00 -4.97 -7.82
CA LEU A 151 -4.98 -4.67 -6.78
C LEU A 151 -6.35 -5.28 -7.10
N ALA A 152 -6.78 -5.27 -8.36
CA ALA A 152 -8.05 -5.87 -8.78
C ALA A 152 -8.03 -7.40 -8.59
N PHE A 153 -6.91 -8.08 -8.87
CA PHE A 153 -6.76 -9.50 -8.54
C PHE A 153 -6.82 -9.77 -7.03
N LEU A 154 -6.11 -8.97 -6.23
CA LEU A 154 -6.04 -9.15 -4.77
C LEU A 154 -7.34 -8.76 -4.04
N ASN A 155 -8.23 -8.02 -4.72
CA ASN A 155 -9.52 -7.57 -4.18
C ASN A 155 -10.64 -8.03 -5.12
N SER A 156 -10.87 -9.34 -5.17
CA SER A 156 -11.87 -9.95 -6.04
C SER A 156 -13.25 -9.29 -5.86
N GLY A 157 -13.89 -8.98 -6.99
CA GLY A 157 -15.19 -8.31 -7.00
C GLY A 157 -15.17 -6.78 -6.82
N VAL A 158 -13.99 -6.16 -6.67
CA VAL A 158 -13.85 -4.69 -6.75
C VAL A 158 -13.59 -4.28 -8.20
N ARG A 159 -14.41 -3.38 -8.73
CA ARG A 159 -14.19 -2.78 -10.05
C ARG A 159 -13.22 -1.60 -9.94
N ILE A 160 -12.16 -1.60 -10.73
CA ILE A 160 -11.20 -0.50 -10.81
C ILE A 160 -11.22 0.07 -12.24
N LEU A 161 -11.46 1.38 -12.34
CA LEU A 161 -11.44 2.12 -13.60
C LEU A 161 -10.18 3.00 -13.62
N LEU A 162 -9.44 2.96 -14.72
CA LEU A 162 -8.31 3.84 -14.99
C LEU A 162 -8.56 4.65 -16.26
N GLU A 163 -8.49 5.97 -16.15
CA GLU A 163 -8.68 6.92 -17.26
C GLU A 163 -7.47 7.87 -17.37
N ASP A 164 -7.09 8.23 -18.60
CA ASP A 164 -6.11 9.27 -18.88
C ASP A 164 -6.59 10.16 -20.02
N GLU A 165 -6.88 11.41 -19.67
CA GLU A 165 -7.49 12.43 -20.54
C GLU A 165 -6.44 13.32 -21.23
N ARG A 166 -5.13 13.08 -21.02
CA ARG A 166 -4.07 13.91 -21.62
C ARG A 166 -3.88 13.67 -23.12
N PRO A 167 -3.95 12.43 -23.65
CA PRO A 167 -3.85 12.21 -25.09
C PRO A 167 -5.10 12.68 -25.84
N ALA A 168 -4.97 12.89 -27.16
CA ALA A 168 -6.11 13.32 -27.99
C ALA A 168 -7.29 12.33 -27.95
N GLU A 169 -6.98 11.04 -27.93
CA GLU A 169 -7.94 9.97 -27.66
C GLU A 169 -7.72 9.49 -26.23
N PRO A 170 -8.68 9.70 -25.31
CA PRO A 170 -8.53 9.29 -23.92
C PRO A 170 -8.27 7.79 -23.78
N LEU A 171 -7.34 7.43 -22.90
CA LEU A 171 -7.06 6.03 -22.60
C LEU A 171 -8.00 5.56 -21.49
N HIS A 172 -8.51 4.34 -21.62
CA HIS A 172 -9.42 3.72 -20.66
C HIS A 172 -9.04 2.27 -20.39
N SER A 173 -9.05 1.86 -19.13
CA SER A 173 -8.86 0.47 -18.71
C SER A 173 -9.83 0.14 -17.58
N GLU A 174 -10.69 -0.85 -17.82
CA GLU A 174 -11.56 -1.43 -16.80
C GLU A 174 -10.95 -2.74 -16.29
N LEU A 175 -10.74 -2.82 -14.99
CA LEU A 175 -10.11 -3.95 -14.30
C LEU A 175 -11.11 -4.53 -13.31
N PHE A 176 -11.57 -5.75 -13.57
CA PHE A 176 -12.51 -6.46 -12.73
C PHE A 176 -12.22 -7.96 -12.81
N TYR A 177 -11.90 -8.56 -11.66
CA TYR A 177 -11.50 -9.96 -11.56
C TYR A 177 -12.21 -10.62 -10.39
N GLU A 178 -12.58 -11.88 -10.56
CA GLU A 178 -13.31 -12.67 -9.56
C GLU A 178 -12.53 -13.91 -9.12
N GLY A 179 -11.53 -14.35 -9.88
CA GLY A 179 -10.75 -15.55 -9.58
C GLY A 179 -9.54 -15.33 -8.64
N GLY A 180 -9.40 -14.13 -8.07
CA GLY A 180 -8.41 -13.85 -7.02
C GLY A 180 -6.97 -14.11 -7.44
N VAL A 181 -6.16 -14.63 -6.49
CA VAL A 181 -4.75 -14.96 -6.76
C VAL A 181 -4.59 -16.10 -7.78
N ARG A 182 -5.59 -16.97 -7.97
CA ARG A 182 -5.54 -18.06 -8.98
C ARG A 182 -5.55 -17.47 -10.39
N GLU A 183 -6.46 -16.52 -10.63
CA GLU A 183 -6.53 -15.79 -11.88
C GLU A 183 -5.29 -14.93 -12.10
N PHE A 184 -4.74 -14.37 -11.02
CA PHE A 184 -3.50 -13.60 -11.08
C PHE A 184 -2.31 -14.44 -11.55
N VAL A 185 -2.11 -15.64 -11.00
CA VAL A 185 -1.03 -16.55 -11.46
C VAL A 185 -1.18 -16.91 -12.93
N ARG A 186 -2.41 -17.22 -13.39
CA ARG A 186 -2.68 -17.46 -14.81
C ARG A 186 -2.35 -16.25 -15.67
N TYR A 187 -2.70 -15.05 -15.20
CA TYR A 187 -2.37 -13.83 -15.91
C TYR A 187 -0.85 -13.63 -16.03
N LEU A 188 -0.08 -13.89 -14.96
CA LEU A 188 1.39 -13.78 -14.98
C LEU A 188 2.02 -14.72 -16.01
N ASP A 189 1.50 -15.93 -16.13
CA ASP A 189 2.03 -16.97 -17.01
C ASP A 189 1.31 -17.11 -18.35
N ARG A 190 0.48 -16.14 -18.74
CA ARG A 190 -0.31 -16.18 -19.98
C ARG A 190 0.51 -16.35 -21.27
N SER A 191 1.82 -16.12 -21.22
CA SER A 191 2.76 -16.28 -22.33
C SER A 191 3.72 -17.47 -22.17
N LYS A 192 3.49 -18.36 -21.19
CA LYS A 192 4.31 -19.54 -20.88
C LYS A 192 3.45 -20.81 -20.95
N SER A 193 4.07 -21.97 -21.08
CA SER A 193 3.34 -23.24 -21.09
C SER A 193 3.27 -23.81 -19.66
N PRO A 194 2.08 -23.98 -19.08
CA PRO A 194 1.97 -24.55 -17.73
C PRO A 194 2.23 -26.06 -17.76
N VAL A 195 2.90 -26.57 -16.73
CA VAL A 195 3.17 -28.01 -16.55
C VAL A 195 1.93 -28.75 -16.05
N MET A 196 0.96 -28.02 -15.49
CA MET A 196 -0.28 -28.56 -14.93
C MET A 196 -1.50 -27.74 -15.35
N PRO A 197 -2.69 -28.35 -15.45
CA PRO A 197 -3.87 -27.69 -16.02
C PRO A 197 -4.41 -26.53 -15.16
N GLU A 198 -4.24 -26.63 -13.84
CA GLU A 198 -4.83 -25.69 -12.87
C GLU A 198 -3.77 -25.24 -11.85
N PRO A 199 -3.74 -23.95 -11.47
CA PRO A 199 -2.91 -23.50 -10.35
C PRO A 199 -3.32 -24.17 -9.04
N ILE A 200 -2.31 -24.59 -8.26
CA ILE A 200 -2.48 -25.01 -6.88
C ILE A 200 -2.92 -23.80 -6.06
N PHE A 201 -3.98 -23.95 -5.28
CA PHE A 201 -4.52 -22.90 -4.43
C PHE A 201 -4.56 -23.35 -2.97
N ILE A 202 -3.98 -22.53 -2.09
CA ILE A 202 -3.88 -22.81 -0.66
C ILE A 202 -4.39 -21.60 0.10
N THR A 203 -5.29 -21.83 1.04
CA THR A 203 -5.74 -20.82 2.00
C THR A 203 -5.57 -21.34 3.41
N GLY A 204 -5.31 -20.44 4.36
CA GLY A 204 -5.24 -20.78 5.76
C GLY A 204 -5.29 -19.54 6.63
N GLU A 205 -5.82 -19.69 7.84
CA GLU A 205 -5.81 -18.64 8.85
C GLU A 205 -5.28 -19.22 10.16
N ARG A 206 -4.33 -18.53 10.78
CA ARG A 206 -3.83 -18.91 12.11
C ARG A 206 -3.38 -17.68 12.88
N GLY A 207 -3.85 -17.55 14.12
CA GLY A 207 -3.49 -16.42 14.98
C GLY A 207 -3.90 -15.06 14.41
N GLY A 208 -5.03 -15.01 13.68
CA GLY A 208 -5.50 -13.81 12.99
C GLY A 208 -4.71 -13.42 11.73
N ILE A 209 -3.71 -14.23 11.33
CA ILE A 209 -2.97 -14.05 10.08
C ILE A 209 -3.61 -14.95 9.02
N GLY A 210 -4.17 -14.33 7.98
CA GLY A 210 -4.65 -15.02 6.80
C GLY A 210 -3.54 -15.17 5.77
N VAL A 211 -3.48 -16.32 5.11
CA VAL A 211 -2.55 -16.62 4.03
C VAL A 211 -3.34 -17.17 2.85
N GLU A 212 -3.05 -16.65 1.67
CA GLU A 212 -3.63 -17.06 0.41
C GLU A 212 -2.50 -17.19 -0.62
N ILE A 213 -2.37 -18.39 -1.20
CA ILE A 213 -1.30 -18.73 -2.14
C ILE A 213 -1.94 -19.33 -3.37
N ALA A 214 -1.57 -18.82 -4.55
CA ALA A 214 -1.72 -19.54 -5.80
C ALA A 214 -0.34 -19.78 -6.39
N MET A 215 -0.09 -20.97 -6.91
CA MET A 215 1.18 -21.30 -7.56
C MET A 215 1.05 -22.44 -8.56
N TRP A 216 1.95 -22.48 -9.54
CA TRP A 216 2.17 -23.62 -10.41
C TRP A 216 3.56 -23.55 -11.05
N TRP A 217 3.90 -24.58 -11.83
CA TRP A 217 5.12 -24.63 -12.61
C TRP A 217 4.82 -24.44 -14.09
N ASN A 218 5.75 -23.81 -14.79
CA ASN A 218 5.75 -23.62 -16.24
C ASN A 218 7.08 -24.12 -16.85
N ASP A 219 7.19 -24.02 -18.17
CA ASP A 219 8.33 -24.46 -18.97
C ASP A 219 9.55 -23.50 -18.96
N SER A 220 9.55 -22.46 -18.12
CA SER A 220 10.67 -21.54 -17.98
C SER A 220 11.65 -21.97 -16.87
N TYR A 221 12.85 -21.39 -16.89
CA TYR A 221 13.88 -21.64 -15.88
C TYR A 221 13.87 -20.63 -14.72
N HIS A 222 12.95 -19.67 -14.72
CA HIS A 222 12.97 -18.53 -13.79
C HIS A 222 11.86 -18.62 -12.74
N GLU A 223 12.25 -18.43 -11.48
CA GLU A 223 11.32 -18.25 -10.36
C GLU A 223 10.63 -16.86 -10.47
N THR A 224 9.30 -16.84 -10.45
CA THR A 224 8.47 -15.64 -10.34
C THR A 224 7.58 -15.74 -9.11
N VAL A 225 8.02 -15.17 -7.98
CA VAL A 225 7.19 -15.08 -6.77
C VAL A 225 6.83 -13.62 -6.50
N LEU A 226 5.54 -13.33 -6.41
CA LEU A 226 5.01 -12.02 -6.02
C LEU A 226 4.47 -12.06 -4.59
N PRO A 227 5.25 -11.61 -3.59
CA PRO A 227 4.81 -11.55 -2.21
C PRO A 227 4.07 -10.24 -1.90
N PHE A 228 2.94 -10.36 -1.19
CA PHE A 228 2.10 -9.25 -0.75
C PHE A 228 1.80 -9.37 0.74
N THR A 229 1.81 -8.23 1.42
CA THR A 229 1.28 -8.09 2.78
C THR A 229 0.21 -6.99 2.78
N ASN A 230 -1.02 -7.32 3.13
CA ASN A 230 -2.17 -6.40 3.11
C ASN A 230 -2.30 -5.61 1.79
N ASN A 231 -2.21 -6.33 0.66
CA ASN A 231 -2.27 -5.81 -0.72
C ASN A 231 -1.08 -4.91 -1.14
N ILE A 232 -0.01 -4.89 -0.34
CA ILE A 232 1.20 -4.12 -0.64
C ILE A 232 2.32 -5.07 -1.08
N PRO A 233 2.89 -4.87 -2.28
CA PRO A 233 3.95 -5.72 -2.82
C PRO A 233 5.20 -5.54 -1.97
N GLN A 234 5.85 -6.66 -1.64
CA GLN A 234 7.09 -6.71 -0.86
C GLN A 234 8.25 -7.05 -1.79
N ARG A 235 8.77 -6.05 -2.53
CA ARG A 235 9.78 -6.28 -3.58
C ARG A 235 11.05 -6.97 -3.06
N ASP A 236 11.44 -6.68 -1.83
CA ASP A 236 12.60 -7.28 -1.17
C ASP A 236 12.22 -8.52 -0.33
N GLY A 237 10.97 -8.96 -0.42
CA GLY A 237 10.42 -10.10 0.29
C GLY A 237 10.21 -9.85 1.78
N GLY A 238 10.65 -10.80 2.61
CA GLY A 238 10.48 -10.76 4.06
C GLY A 238 10.21 -12.14 4.66
N THR A 239 9.78 -12.15 5.91
CA THR A 239 9.57 -13.38 6.70
C THR A 239 8.58 -14.35 6.06
N HIS A 240 7.48 -13.85 5.51
CA HIS A 240 6.50 -14.63 4.76
C HIS A 240 7.09 -15.32 3.52
N LEU A 241 7.89 -14.62 2.71
CA LEU A 241 8.56 -15.23 1.54
C LEU A 241 9.57 -16.30 1.97
N ALA A 242 10.39 -16.02 2.99
CA ALA A 242 11.35 -16.99 3.53
C ALA A 242 10.63 -18.24 4.09
N GLY A 243 9.52 -18.03 4.81
CA GLY A 243 8.66 -19.10 5.31
C GLY A 243 8.07 -19.97 4.19
N PHE A 244 7.56 -19.33 3.14
CA PHE A 244 7.04 -20.02 1.94
C PHE A 244 8.12 -20.87 1.28
N ARG A 245 9.28 -20.29 0.95
CA ARG A 245 10.38 -21.02 0.30
C ARG A 245 10.84 -22.21 1.14
N GLY A 246 11.04 -22.01 2.44
CA GLY A 246 11.41 -23.11 3.33
C GLY A 246 10.36 -24.21 3.42
N ALA A 247 9.07 -23.85 3.45
CA ALA A 247 7.97 -24.83 3.49
C ALA A 247 7.85 -25.60 2.17
N LEU A 248 7.99 -24.93 1.04
CA LEU A 248 7.94 -25.52 -0.29
C LEU A 248 9.05 -26.57 -0.46
N THR A 249 10.30 -26.17 -0.20
CA THR A 249 11.47 -27.07 -0.28
C THR A 249 11.28 -28.29 0.62
N ARG A 250 10.95 -28.10 1.91
CA ARG A 250 10.72 -29.24 2.82
C ARG A 250 9.62 -30.18 2.34
N THR A 251 8.53 -29.65 1.77
CA THR A 251 7.40 -30.45 1.31
C THR A 251 7.76 -31.29 0.08
N ILE A 252 8.43 -30.69 -0.91
CA ILE A 252 8.86 -31.37 -2.13
C ILE A 252 9.94 -32.42 -1.82
N THR A 253 10.96 -32.06 -1.04
CA THR A 253 12.02 -33.01 -0.64
C THR A 253 11.43 -34.21 0.10
N LYS A 254 10.52 -33.97 1.06
CA LYS A 254 9.84 -35.05 1.77
C LYS A 254 9.07 -35.96 0.83
N TYR A 255 8.29 -35.39 -0.10
CA TYR A 255 7.55 -36.19 -1.09
C TYR A 255 8.49 -37.02 -1.98
N ALA A 256 9.60 -36.46 -2.45
CA ALA A 256 10.57 -37.17 -3.28
C ALA A 256 11.26 -38.34 -2.55
N GLN A 257 11.48 -38.20 -1.24
CA GLN A 257 12.02 -39.24 -0.37
C GLN A 257 10.98 -40.33 -0.07
N ASP A 258 9.78 -39.94 0.35
CA ASP A 258 8.70 -40.86 0.75
C ASP A 258 8.16 -41.67 -0.44
N SER A 259 8.12 -41.08 -1.64
CA SER A 259 7.74 -41.77 -2.89
C SER A 259 8.84 -42.66 -3.48
N GLY A 260 10.08 -42.55 -2.98
CA GLY A 260 11.24 -43.27 -3.50
C GLY A 260 11.82 -42.75 -4.82
N ILE A 261 11.23 -41.69 -5.42
CA ILE A 261 11.70 -41.11 -6.69
C ILE A 261 13.15 -40.63 -6.58
N ALA A 262 13.51 -39.95 -5.48
CA ALA A 262 14.88 -39.47 -5.29
C ALA A 262 15.92 -40.59 -5.33
N ARG A 263 15.60 -41.75 -4.74
CA ARG A 263 16.47 -42.94 -4.74
C ARG A 263 16.57 -43.58 -6.12
N ARG A 264 15.46 -43.65 -6.84
CA ARG A 264 15.38 -44.27 -8.17
C ARG A 264 16.17 -43.45 -9.21
N GLU A 265 15.99 -42.13 -9.20
CA GLU A 265 16.62 -41.23 -10.16
C GLU A 265 18.03 -40.80 -9.72
N LYS A 266 18.46 -41.13 -8.48
CA LYS A 266 19.73 -40.71 -7.86
C LYS A 266 19.92 -39.19 -7.88
N VAL A 267 18.85 -38.47 -7.59
CA VAL A 267 18.81 -37.00 -7.59
C VAL A 267 18.68 -36.48 -6.17
N ASP A 268 19.55 -35.55 -5.80
CA ASP A 268 19.41 -34.73 -4.60
C ASP A 268 18.70 -33.42 -4.96
N PHE A 269 17.51 -33.20 -4.40
CA PHE A 269 16.73 -31.99 -4.64
C PHE A 269 17.22 -30.83 -3.78
N THR A 270 17.58 -29.73 -4.42
CA THR A 270 17.86 -28.46 -3.76
C THR A 270 16.60 -27.58 -3.69
N GLY A 271 16.68 -26.49 -2.94
CA GLY A 271 15.62 -25.50 -2.92
C GLY A 271 15.44 -24.81 -4.27
N ASP A 272 16.51 -24.64 -5.04
CA ASP A 272 16.48 -23.94 -6.32
C ASP A 272 15.79 -24.81 -7.38
N ASP A 273 16.07 -26.11 -7.40
CA ASP A 273 15.38 -27.09 -8.28
C ASP A 273 13.87 -27.09 -8.04
N ALA A 274 13.45 -26.98 -6.77
CA ALA A 274 12.03 -26.91 -6.42
C ALA A 274 11.32 -25.64 -6.93
N ARG A 275 12.07 -24.58 -7.25
CA ARG A 275 11.53 -23.27 -7.65
C ARG A 275 11.80 -22.90 -9.10
N GLU A 276 12.57 -23.70 -9.82
CA GLU A 276 12.74 -23.57 -11.27
C GLU A 276 11.36 -23.61 -11.95
N GLY A 277 11.06 -22.63 -12.80
CA GLY A 277 9.77 -22.51 -13.48
C GLY A 277 8.56 -22.20 -12.59
N LEU A 278 8.76 -21.93 -11.29
CA LEU A 278 7.68 -21.61 -10.36
C LEU A 278 7.13 -20.21 -10.61
N THR A 279 5.83 -20.09 -10.82
CA THR A 279 5.09 -18.83 -10.68
C THR A 279 4.16 -18.91 -9.48
N CYS A 280 4.26 -17.93 -8.58
CA CYS A 280 3.51 -17.90 -7.32
C CYS A 280 3.08 -16.48 -6.95
N VAL A 281 1.84 -16.36 -6.47
CA VAL A 281 1.34 -15.17 -5.79
C VAL A 281 1.11 -15.55 -4.32
N LEU A 282 1.85 -14.91 -3.43
CA LEU A 282 1.79 -15.12 -1.97
C LEU A 282 1.17 -13.89 -1.32
N SER A 283 -0.09 -13.97 -0.89
CA SER A 283 -0.80 -12.88 -0.23
C SER A 283 -1.02 -13.19 1.24
N VAL A 284 -0.50 -12.32 2.12
CA VAL A 284 -0.67 -12.43 3.58
C VAL A 284 -1.49 -11.25 4.09
N LYS A 285 -2.50 -11.56 4.90
CA LYS A 285 -3.34 -10.61 5.62
C LYS A 285 -2.95 -10.64 7.08
N VAL A 286 -2.30 -9.58 7.56
CA VAL A 286 -1.73 -9.48 8.91
C VAL A 286 -2.44 -8.35 9.67
N PRO A 287 -2.81 -8.54 10.94
CA PRO A 287 -3.18 -7.45 11.83
C PRO A 287 -1.91 -6.70 12.27
N ASP A 288 -1.86 -5.38 12.10
CA ASP A 288 -0.71 -4.53 12.45
C ASP A 288 0.66 -5.00 11.87
N PRO A 289 0.82 -5.14 10.53
CA PRO A 289 2.11 -5.50 9.97
C PRO A 289 3.19 -4.45 10.26
N LYS A 290 4.45 -4.85 10.39
CA LYS A 290 5.54 -3.87 10.47
C LYS A 290 6.39 -3.93 9.22
N PHE A 291 6.64 -2.78 8.64
CA PHE A 291 7.46 -2.62 7.44
C PHE A 291 8.79 -1.97 7.83
N SER A 292 9.89 -2.37 7.19
CA SER A 292 11.23 -1.82 7.47
C SER A 292 11.39 -0.39 6.96
N SER A 293 10.51 0.05 6.04
CA SER A 293 10.51 1.38 5.45
C SER A 293 9.10 1.85 5.08
N GLN A 294 8.92 3.16 4.84
CA GLN A 294 7.66 3.71 4.35
C GLN A 294 7.31 3.25 2.93
N THR A 295 8.31 2.98 2.10
CA THR A 295 8.10 2.37 0.77
C THR A 295 7.63 0.92 0.88
N LYS A 296 7.69 0.34 2.08
CA LYS A 296 7.20 -0.99 2.43
C LYS A 296 7.76 -2.08 1.52
N GLY A 297 9.05 -1.95 1.18
CA GLY A 297 9.76 -2.94 0.35
C GLY A 297 9.97 -4.28 1.06
N GLN A 298 10.03 -4.26 2.40
CA GLN A 298 10.27 -5.43 3.25
C GLN A 298 9.48 -5.36 4.56
N ALA A 299 8.98 -6.49 5.04
CA ALA A 299 8.24 -6.61 6.32
C ALA A 299 9.03 -7.40 7.39
N GLY A 300 8.96 -6.95 8.64
CA GLY A 300 9.55 -7.58 9.83
C GLY A 300 8.56 -7.62 11.01
N PHE A 301 8.89 -8.29 12.11
CA PHE A 301 8.04 -8.38 13.31
C PHE A 301 8.84 -7.96 14.57
N VAL A 302 8.71 -6.71 15.06
CA VAL A 302 9.35 -6.27 16.34
C VAL A 302 8.53 -5.18 17.06
N ARG A 303 8.38 -5.25 18.39
CA ARG A 303 7.66 -4.29 19.28
C ARG A 303 8.21 -2.84 19.19
N GLY A 304 7.33 -1.85 19.36
CA GLY A 304 7.52 -0.46 18.91
C GLY A 304 8.27 0.50 19.85
N ALA A 305 8.54 1.71 19.34
CA ALA A 305 8.97 2.90 20.09
C ALA A 305 8.57 4.20 19.32
N PRO A 306 8.21 5.32 20.01
CA PRO A 306 7.77 6.57 19.38
C PRO A 306 8.92 7.56 19.11
N GLY A 307 8.73 8.49 18.16
CA GLY A 307 9.68 9.53 17.74
C GLY A 307 9.13 10.95 17.82
N GLY A 308 10.02 11.94 18.03
CA GLY A 308 9.71 13.38 18.18
C GLY A 308 9.76 14.19 16.88
N ARG A 309 9.32 15.46 16.94
CA ARG A 309 8.96 16.35 15.80
C ARG A 309 10.15 17.08 15.14
N GLU A 310 10.18 17.11 13.80
CA GLU A 310 11.04 17.93 12.91
C GLU A 310 10.16 18.70 11.88
N PRO A 311 10.70 19.65 11.07
CA PRO A 311 9.92 20.42 10.09
C PRO A 311 9.31 19.56 8.95
N ARG A 312 8.01 19.77 8.68
CA ARG A 312 7.11 18.93 7.85
C ARG A 312 7.63 18.54 6.46
N GLU A 313 8.15 19.50 5.71
CA GLU A 313 8.63 19.25 4.34
C GLU A 313 9.92 18.42 4.32
N ARG A 314 10.80 18.65 5.31
CA ARG A 314 12.00 17.83 5.50
C ARG A 314 11.64 16.42 5.93
N GLU A 315 10.66 16.26 6.81
CA GLU A 315 10.16 14.95 7.23
C GLU A 315 9.48 14.20 6.07
N ALA A 316 8.62 14.86 5.29
CA ALA A 316 8.01 14.26 4.09
C ALA A 316 9.06 13.83 3.06
N ARG A 317 10.06 14.69 2.76
CA ARG A 317 11.19 14.35 1.87
C ARG A 317 12.03 13.20 2.42
N ARG A 318 12.23 13.12 3.74
CA ARG A 318 12.93 12.02 4.41
C ARG A 318 12.15 10.70 4.34
N VAL A 319 10.84 10.78 4.56
CA VAL A 319 9.88 9.67 4.46
C VAL A 319 9.87 9.09 3.05
N VAL A 320 9.94 9.94 2.01
CA VAL A 320 10.08 9.51 0.61
C VAL A 320 11.46 8.89 0.32
N ARG A 321 12.54 9.38 0.96
CA ARG A 321 13.91 8.89 0.77
C ARG A 321 14.28 7.66 1.61
N GLY A 322 13.43 7.25 2.56
CA GLY A 322 13.66 6.06 3.39
C GLY A 322 14.75 6.20 4.47
N GLU A 323 15.10 7.42 4.90
CA GLU A 323 16.16 7.64 5.90
C GLU A 323 15.63 7.55 7.35
N PRO A 324 16.30 6.81 8.27
CA PRO A 324 15.87 6.68 9.66
C PRO A 324 16.00 8.00 10.44
N GLY A 325 15.04 8.29 11.34
CA GLY A 325 14.95 9.47 12.21
C GLY A 325 16.23 9.82 13.00
N ARG A 326 16.58 11.10 13.17
CA ARG A 326 17.71 11.51 14.02
C ARG A 326 17.27 11.43 15.48
N ARG A 327 18.02 10.71 16.32
CA ARG A 327 17.91 10.81 17.78
C ARG A 327 18.55 12.13 18.22
N GLN A 328 17.79 13.02 18.88
CA GLN A 328 18.41 14.13 19.60
C GLN A 328 19.10 13.55 20.84
N GLY A 329 20.44 13.67 20.88
CA GLY A 329 21.22 13.35 22.07
C GLY A 329 21.00 14.42 23.13
N HIS A 330 20.46 14.02 24.29
CA HIS A 330 20.48 14.87 25.47
C HIS A 330 21.92 15.01 25.97
N ARG A 331 22.38 16.26 25.99
CA ARG A 331 23.65 16.72 26.54
C ARG A 331 23.59 16.57 28.08
N TRP A 332 24.22 15.52 28.63
CA TRP A 332 24.51 15.47 30.07
C TRP A 332 25.65 16.45 30.36
N GLN A 333 25.37 17.47 31.16
CA GLN A 333 26.37 18.38 31.71
C GLN A 333 27.23 17.63 32.73
N ASP A 334 28.53 17.59 32.46
CA ASP A 334 29.55 17.07 33.35
C ASP A 334 29.82 18.10 34.46
N ARG A 335 29.10 18.00 35.58
CA ARG A 335 29.46 18.70 36.82
C ARG A 335 30.60 17.93 37.48
N ARG A 336 31.84 18.34 37.20
CA ARG A 336 33.00 17.97 38.03
C ARG A 336 32.83 18.59 39.41
N GLY A 337 32.33 17.79 40.36
CA GLY A 337 32.47 18.05 41.78
C GLY A 337 33.93 17.84 42.17
N GLY A 338 34.58 18.90 42.65
CA GLY A 338 35.90 18.84 43.25
C GLY A 338 35.87 18.02 44.54
N ALA A 339 36.66 16.95 44.57
CA ALA A 339 37.04 16.30 45.81
C ALA A 339 38.29 17.02 46.34
N GLY A 340 38.09 17.87 47.35
CA GLY A 340 39.17 18.35 48.22
C GLY A 340 39.48 17.28 49.26
N ALA A 341 40.71 16.76 49.24
CA ALA A 341 41.28 15.96 50.32
C ALA A 341 42.66 16.54 50.70
N ARG A 342 42.64 17.13 51.89
CA ARG A 342 43.67 17.56 52.86
C ARG A 342 45.09 16.99 52.70
N GLY A 343 46.08 17.82 53.03
CA GLY A 343 47.38 17.37 53.53
C GLY A 343 48.42 18.49 53.67
N ALA A 344 48.72 18.84 54.93
CA ALA A 344 49.78 19.73 55.46
C ALA A 344 49.59 21.25 55.34
#